data_AF-A0A7R9YEH7-F1
#
_entry.id   AF-A0A7R9YEH7-F1
#
_cell.length_a   1.000
_cell.length_b   1.000
_cell.length_c   1.000
_cell.angle_alpha   90.00
_cell.angle_beta   90.00
_cell.angle_gamma   90.00
#
_symmetry.space_group_name_H-M   'P 1'
#
loop_
_entity.id
_entity.type
_entity.pdbx_description
1 polymer ?
#
loop_
_entity_poly.entity_id
_entity_poly.type
_entity_poly.pdbx_seq_one_letter_code
_entity_poly.pdbx_strand_id
1 'polypeptide(L)'
;EKEAALKDADARSMFLDPSTAPMSVRIRWDLLSASYVGLANHAHDVGVVRCDTALHSGQSIPYFEVLLELEEDVDHAQALAPIDVSVGLVSKHFPQNWHIGTAKTSYGYRGVDGCTVSCHLPSASADSAPTTTEAPFGSIIRSGDVIGCGLRLPSREVFFTRNGENQGLAFRLESSAEGLFPAVGLHQRHVKATFRFCGSSPRDAGFAFCPDELVEEQQRDERAQIDAQHINRAHVKLLVQEYLRSQGYAETLKTFSEEAKELDGDADEAAGLECERTAEKAAPSSYSSPG
;
A
#
# COMPACT_ATOMS: atom_id res chain seq x y z
N GLU A 1 5.12 -31.75 -6.56
CA GLU A 1 6.35 -31.20 -7.17
C GLU A 1 6.11 -30.02 -8.11
N LYS A 2 5.21 -30.09 -9.11
CA LYS A 2 4.88 -28.92 -9.96
C LYS A 2 4.28 -27.71 -9.23
N GLU A 3 3.59 -27.94 -8.11
CA GLU A 3 2.99 -26.88 -7.29
C GLU A 3 4.00 -26.20 -6.33
N ALA A 4 5.08 -26.91 -5.97
CA ALA A 4 6.20 -26.34 -5.23
C ALA A 4 7.13 -25.52 -6.16
N ALA A 5 7.29 -25.95 -7.41
CA ALA A 5 8.02 -25.21 -8.43
C ALA A 5 7.35 -23.89 -8.86
N LEU A 6 6.04 -23.74 -8.63
CA LEU A 6 5.32 -22.48 -8.90
C LEU A 6 5.49 -21.46 -7.78
N LYS A 7 5.76 -21.90 -6.54
CA LYS A 7 6.05 -21.01 -5.39
C LYS A 7 7.47 -20.46 -5.40
N ASP A 8 8.39 -21.10 -6.12
CA ASP A 8 9.80 -20.70 -6.20
C ASP A 8 10.08 -19.73 -7.38
N ALA A 9 9.08 -19.47 -8.22
CA ALA A 9 9.18 -18.52 -9.34
C ALA A 9 8.99 -17.05 -8.90
N ASP A 10 8.43 -16.80 -7.72
CA ASP A 10 8.07 -15.47 -7.20
C ASP A 10 9.21 -14.77 -6.44
N ALA A 11 10.34 -15.46 -6.18
CA ALA A 11 11.51 -14.86 -5.57
C ALA A 11 12.48 -14.29 -6.62
N ARG A 12 11.96 -13.71 -7.71
CA ARG A 12 12.82 -13.02 -8.68
C ARG A 12 13.32 -11.74 -8.01
N SER A 13 14.60 -11.72 -7.66
CA SER A 13 15.25 -10.53 -7.13
C SER A 13 15.04 -9.37 -8.11
N MET A 14 14.50 -8.26 -7.61
CA MET A 14 14.22 -7.07 -8.40
C MET A 14 15.50 -6.27 -8.61
N PHE A 15 15.72 -5.78 -9.83
CA PHE A 15 16.90 -5.01 -10.20
C PHE A 15 16.52 -3.80 -11.05
N LEU A 16 17.40 -2.80 -11.10
CA LEU A 16 17.30 -1.69 -12.04
C LEU A 16 17.48 -2.20 -13.48
N ASP A 17 16.64 -1.72 -14.40
CA ASP A 17 16.62 -2.13 -15.80
C ASP A 17 17.57 -1.24 -16.63
N PRO A 18 18.73 -1.75 -17.09
CA PRO A 18 19.69 -0.97 -17.88
C PRO A 18 19.17 -0.53 -19.23
N SER A 19 18.16 -1.21 -19.77
CA SER A 19 17.52 -0.80 -21.02
C SER A 19 16.73 0.51 -20.88
N THR A 20 16.46 0.92 -19.64
CA THR A 20 15.75 2.17 -19.33
C THR A 20 16.61 3.32 -18.88
N ALA A 21 17.93 3.12 -18.75
CA ALA A 21 18.81 4.19 -18.32
C ALA A 21 19.02 5.21 -19.45
N PRO A 22 18.64 6.49 -19.25
CA PRO A 22 19.05 7.54 -20.18
C PRO A 22 20.55 7.80 -20.05
N MET A 23 21.14 8.48 -21.03
CA MET A 23 22.58 8.80 -21.04
C MET A 23 23.05 9.62 -19.82
N SER A 24 22.12 10.31 -19.16
CA SER A 24 22.36 11.09 -17.93
C SER A 24 22.48 10.23 -16.68
N VAL A 25 22.23 8.92 -16.74
CA VAL A 25 22.29 8.01 -15.59
C VAL A 25 23.17 6.80 -15.91
N ARG A 26 24.05 6.47 -14.96
CA ARG A 26 24.88 5.26 -15.01
C ARG A 26 24.40 4.27 -13.96
N ILE A 27 23.89 3.12 -14.41
CA ILE A 27 23.61 2.00 -13.50
C ILE A 27 24.93 1.27 -13.19
N ARG A 28 25.13 0.92 -11.92
CA ARG A 28 26.30 0.15 -11.48
C ARG A 28 26.12 -1.34 -11.78
N TRP A 29 27.22 -2.08 -11.68
CA TRP A 29 27.27 -3.51 -11.98
C TRP A 29 26.45 -4.38 -11.02
N ASP A 30 26.12 -3.85 -9.84
CA ASP A 30 25.22 -4.48 -8.86
C ASP A 30 23.74 -4.46 -9.31
N LEU A 31 23.40 -3.65 -10.32
CA LEU A 31 22.04 -3.39 -10.78
C LEU A 31 21.09 -2.89 -9.68
N LEU A 32 21.63 -2.37 -8.59
CA LEU A 32 20.89 -1.81 -7.46
C LEU A 32 21.20 -0.33 -7.26
N SER A 33 22.34 0.14 -7.75
CA SER A 33 22.73 1.55 -7.69
C SER A 33 22.69 2.24 -9.05
N ALA A 34 22.23 3.48 -9.06
CA ALA A 34 22.25 4.39 -10.19
C ALA A 34 22.85 5.75 -9.79
N SER A 35 23.78 6.25 -10.59
CA SER A 35 24.45 7.54 -10.35
C SER A 35 24.13 8.52 -11.48
N TYR A 36 23.84 9.76 -11.15
CA TYR A 36 23.60 10.80 -12.14
C TYR A 36 24.92 11.36 -12.69
N VAL A 37 25.07 11.31 -14.00
CA VAL A 37 26.27 11.72 -14.75
C VAL A 37 26.00 12.86 -15.73
N GLY A 38 24.76 13.36 -15.77
CA GLY A 38 24.36 14.51 -16.58
C GLY A 38 24.81 15.85 -15.98
N LEU A 39 24.45 16.95 -16.67
CA LEU A 39 24.79 18.31 -16.25
C LEU A 39 23.71 18.97 -15.38
N ALA A 40 22.46 18.52 -15.45
CA ALA A 40 21.30 19.09 -14.74
C ALA A 40 21.11 20.61 -14.95
N ASN A 41 21.21 21.07 -16.20
CA ASN A 41 21.10 22.50 -16.52
C ASN A 41 19.66 22.92 -16.85
N HIS A 42 18.83 21.97 -17.28
CA HIS A 42 17.47 22.21 -17.75
C HIS A 42 16.48 21.31 -17.04
N ALA A 43 15.23 21.75 -16.87
CA ALA A 43 14.18 20.97 -16.20
C ALA A 43 13.90 19.58 -16.82
N HIS A 44 14.37 19.32 -18.04
CA HIS A 44 14.25 18.03 -18.72
C HIS A 44 15.54 17.21 -18.73
N ASP A 45 16.58 17.66 -18.04
CA ASP A 45 17.83 16.92 -17.86
C ASP A 45 17.70 15.85 -16.77
N VAL A 46 16.48 15.50 -16.38
CA VAL A 46 16.19 14.43 -15.43
C VAL A 46 16.59 13.11 -16.05
N GLY A 47 17.11 12.20 -15.23
CA GLY A 47 17.37 10.83 -15.62
C GLY A 47 16.58 9.86 -14.75
N VAL A 48 15.53 9.28 -15.31
CA VAL A 48 14.73 8.26 -14.62
C VAL A 48 15.20 6.87 -15.00
N VAL A 49 15.43 6.05 -13.99
CA VAL A 49 15.66 4.61 -14.11
C VAL A 49 14.55 3.89 -13.36
N ARG A 50 13.97 2.88 -14.00
CA ARG A 50 12.98 1.98 -13.37
C ARG A 50 13.57 0.59 -13.15
N CYS A 51 12.91 -0.18 -12.30
CA CYS A 51 13.21 -1.59 -12.13
C CYS A 51 12.70 -2.44 -13.30
N ASP A 52 13.26 -3.63 -13.45
CA ASP A 52 12.91 -4.61 -14.50
C ASP A 52 11.56 -5.29 -14.26
N THR A 53 11.11 -5.25 -13.01
CA THR A 53 9.91 -5.95 -12.56
C THR A 53 8.97 -4.99 -11.84
N ALA A 54 7.66 -5.16 -12.09
CA ALA A 54 6.64 -4.37 -11.42
C ALA A 54 6.64 -4.68 -9.92
N LEU A 55 6.13 -3.74 -9.13
CA LEU A 55 5.95 -3.94 -7.70
C LEU A 55 4.92 -5.07 -7.50
N HIS A 56 5.41 -6.26 -7.11
CA HIS A 56 4.65 -7.52 -7.18
C HIS A 56 3.44 -7.56 -6.25
N SER A 57 2.39 -8.26 -6.66
CA SER A 57 1.17 -8.50 -5.89
C SER A 57 1.25 -9.69 -4.91
N GLY A 58 2.38 -10.41 -4.87
CA GLY A 58 2.55 -11.61 -4.03
C GLY A 58 2.70 -11.31 -2.53
N GLN A 59 2.99 -10.07 -2.16
CA GLN A 59 3.02 -9.59 -0.77
C GLN A 59 1.81 -8.67 -0.55
N SER A 60 1.22 -8.66 0.65
CA SER A 60 0.09 -7.75 0.96
C SER A 60 0.49 -6.27 0.80
N ILE A 61 1.74 -5.97 1.18
CA ILE A 61 2.33 -4.64 1.13
C ILE A 61 3.71 -4.74 0.46
N PRO A 62 3.80 -4.76 -0.87
CA PRO A 62 5.08 -4.70 -1.53
C PRO A 62 5.73 -3.33 -1.30
N TYR A 63 7.03 -3.36 -1.01
CA TYR A 63 7.77 -2.22 -0.50
C TYR A 63 9.22 -2.23 -0.98
N PHE A 64 9.78 -1.04 -1.22
CA PHE A 64 11.19 -0.84 -1.55
C PHE A 64 11.73 0.43 -0.90
N GLU A 65 13.04 0.47 -0.66
CA GLU A 65 13.75 1.66 -0.19
C GLU A 65 14.78 2.13 -1.20
N VAL A 66 15.06 3.43 -1.19
CA VAL A 66 16.13 4.07 -1.95
C VAL A 66 16.97 4.90 -0.99
N LEU A 67 18.22 4.50 -0.80
CA LEU A 67 19.24 5.32 -0.14
C LEU A 67 19.77 6.34 -1.15
N LEU A 68 19.75 7.62 -0.77
CA LEU A 68 20.19 8.72 -1.62
C LEU A 68 21.45 9.36 -1.04
N GLU A 69 22.55 9.34 -1.80
CA GLU A 69 23.86 9.81 -1.34
C GLU A 69 24.52 10.70 -2.39
N LEU A 70 25.36 11.62 -1.95
CA LEU A 70 26.31 12.32 -2.81
C LEU A 70 27.62 11.51 -2.88
N GLU A 71 28.13 11.24 -4.09
CA GLU A 71 29.30 10.37 -4.31
C GLU A 71 30.65 11.05 -4.08
N GLU A 72 30.68 12.38 -4.06
CA GLU A 72 31.91 13.16 -3.89
C GLU A 72 31.92 13.85 -2.51
N ASP A 73 33.10 14.21 -2.03
CA ASP A 73 33.26 15.06 -0.85
C ASP A 73 32.76 16.47 -1.17
N VAL A 74 31.46 16.65 -1.00
CA VAL A 74 30.77 17.93 -1.16
C VAL A 74 30.96 18.78 0.09
N ASP A 75 31.07 20.09 -0.12
CA ASP A 75 31.10 21.07 0.96
C ASP A 75 29.92 20.85 1.94
N HIS A 76 30.15 21.13 3.23
CA HIS A 76 29.13 20.98 4.27
C HIS A 76 27.79 21.67 3.95
N ALA A 77 27.83 22.78 3.20
CA ALA A 77 26.64 23.50 2.76
C ALA A 77 25.77 22.67 1.80
N GLN A 78 26.40 21.88 0.92
CA GLN A 78 25.70 21.08 -0.09
C GLN A 78 25.21 19.74 0.49
N ALA A 79 25.86 19.24 1.54
CA ALA A 79 25.36 18.11 2.33
C ALA A 79 24.05 18.44 3.09
N LEU A 80 23.86 19.71 3.47
CA LEU A 80 22.64 20.20 4.15
C LEU A 80 21.55 20.67 3.18
N ALA A 81 21.90 20.89 1.91
CA ALA A 81 20.97 21.29 0.86
C ALA A 81 20.03 20.15 0.48
N PRO A 82 18.81 20.46 0.02
CA PRO A 82 17.93 19.45 -0.54
C PRO A 82 18.54 18.84 -1.81
N ILE A 83 18.27 17.56 -2.04
CA ILE A 83 18.67 16.89 -3.28
C ILE A 83 17.53 16.88 -4.31
N ASP A 84 17.86 17.22 -5.55
CA ASP A 84 16.88 17.23 -6.65
C ASP A 84 16.68 15.84 -7.24
N VAL A 85 15.70 15.15 -6.68
CA VAL A 85 15.30 13.78 -7.02
C VAL A 85 13.80 13.60 -6.94
N SER A 86 13.30 12.56 -7.58
CA SER A 86 11.93 12.06 -7.40
C SER A 86 11.95 10.55 -7.21
N VAL A 87 11.32 10.03 -6.16
CA VAL A 87 11.22 8.59 -5.88
C VAL A 87 9.76 8.15 -6.01
N GLY A 88 9.50 6.99 -6.60
CA GLY A 88 8.15 6.44 -6.59
C GLY A 88 7.88 5.39 -7.64
N LEU A 89 6.68 5.45 -8.23
CA LEU A 89 6.15 4.42 -9.12
C LEU A 89 5.87 5.00 -10.51
N VAL A 90 6.23 4.24 -11.55
CA VAL A 90 6.01 4.62 -12.95
C VAL A 90 5.43 3.46 -13.77
N SER A 91 4.70 3.78 -14.83
CA SER A 91 4.33 2.77 -15.83
C SER A 91 5.53 2.33 -16.68
N LYS A 92 5.39 1.18 -17.36
CA LYS A 92 6.42 0.60 -18.25
C LYS A 92 6.96 1.58 -19.30
N HIS A 93 6.11 2.47 -19.80
CA HIS A 93 6.40 3.40 -20.90
C HIS A 93 6.58 4.85 -20.43
N PHE A 94 6.90 5.06 -19.15
CA PHE A 94 7.15 6.38 -18.61
C PHE A 94 8.37 7.05 -19.29
N PRO A 95 8.28 8.35 -19.64
CA PRO A 95 9.39 9.06 -20.27
C PRO A 95 10.56 9.25 -19.31
N GLN A 96 11.77 8.90 -19.74
CA GLN A 96 12.94 8.83 -18.86
C GLN A 96 13.57 10.20 -18.53
N ASN A 97 13.10 11.28 -19.15
CA ASN A 97 13.66 12.62 -19.05
C ASN A 97 12.77 13.62 -18.28
N TRP A 98 11.86 13.10 -17.45
CA TRP A 98 10.90 13.88 -16.68
C TRP A 98 10.86 13.38 -15.23
N HIS A 99 10.62 14.27 -14.27
CA HIS A 99 10.41 13.85 -12.88
C HIS A 99 9.18 12.93 -12.76
N ILE A 100 9.30 11.94 -11.88
CA ILE A 100 8.19 11.04 -11.55
C ILE A 100 7.01 11.88 -11.02
N GLY A 101 5.81 11.64 -11.55
CA GLY A 101 4.60 12.40 -11.26
C GLY A 101 4.23 13.44 -12.32
N THR A 102 5.10 13.76 -13.27
CA THR A 102 4.83 14.79 -14.32
C THR A 102 4.32 14.24 -15.64
N ALA A 103 4.27 12.90 -15.78
CA ALA A 103 3.65 12.24 -16.91
C ALA A 103 2.66 11.16 -16.44
N LYS A 104 1.78 10.74 -17.33
CA LYS A 104 0.65 9.86 -17.03
C LYS A 104 1.10 8.58 -16.31
N THR A 105 0.26 8.13 -15.37
CA THR A 105 0.44 6.84 -14.69
C THR A 105 1.78 6.78 -13.96
N SER A 106 2.06 7.86 -13.21
CA SER A 106 3.23 7.96 -12.35
C SER A 106 2.89 8.71 -11.06
N TYR A 107 3.59 8.32 -9.99
CA TYR A 107 3.33 8.73 -8.62
C TYR A 107 4.67 8.96 -7.94
N GLY A 108 5.02 10.23 -7.70
CA GLY A 108 6.35 10.62 -7.27
C GLY A 108 6.34 11.42 -5.97
N TYR A 109 7.34 11.18 -5.12
CA TYR A 109 7.70 12.03 -4.00
C TYR A 109 8.95 12.82 -4.38
N ARG A 110 8.84 14.14 -4.40
CA ARG A 110 9.88 15.06 -4.89
C ARG A 110 10.74 15.57 -3.73
N GLY A 111 12.06 15.53 -3.91
CA GLY A 111 13.02 15.81 -2.85
C GLY A 111 13.22 17.28 -2.52
N VAL A 112 13.11 18.16 -3.51
CA VAL A 112 13.40 19.60 -3.34
C VAL A 112 12.43 20.32 -2.42
N ASP A 113 11.15 19.93 -2.44
CA ASP A 113 10.04 20.58 -1.75
C ASP A 113 9.30 19.65 -0.78
N GLY A 114 9.51 18.34 -0.87
CA GLY A 114 8.78 17.37 -0.07
C GLY A 114 7.34 17.16 -0.56
N CYS A 115 7.02 17.57 -1.78
CA CYS A 115 5.69 17.41 -2.35
C CYS A 115 5.50 16.02 -2.96
N THR A 116 4.26 15.53 -2.90
CA THR A 116 3.80 14.41 -3.74
C THR A 116 3.25 14.95 -5.04
N VAL A 117 3.56 14.28 -6.14
CA VAL A 117 3.25 14.71 -7.50
C VAL A 117 2.69 13.52 -8.27
N SER A 118 1.58 13.72 -8.95
CA SER A 118 0.97 12.71 -9.82
C SER A 118 0.37 13.37 -11.04
N CYS A 119 0.29 12.63 -12.14
CA CYS A 119 -0.32 13.13 -13.37
C CYS A 119 -1.33 12.12 -13.89
N HIS A 120 -2.57 12.62 -14.06
CA HIS A 120 -3.71 11.83 -14.48
C HIS A 120 -4.35 12.43 -15.72
N LEU A 121 -4.97 11.57 -16.53
CA LEU A 121 -5.88 12.01 -17.56
C LEU A 121 -7.24 12.28 -16.90
N PRO A 122 -7.89 13.41 -17.18
CA PRO A 122 -9.25 13.64 -16.74
C PRO A 122 -10.16 12.53 -17.29
N SER A 123 -10.92 11.88 -16.40
CA SER A 123 -11.86 10.80 -16.75
C SER A 123 -12.98 11.22 -17.72
N ALA A 124 -13.11 12.50 -18.06
CA ALA A 124 -14.28 13.05 -18.77
C ALA A 124 -14.10 13.29 -20.28
N SER A 125 -12.88 13.20 -20.85
CA SER A 125 -12.68 13.18 -22.31
C SER A 125 -11.21 12.94 -22.69
N ALA A 126 -10.98 12.14 -23.74
CA ALA A 126 -9.65 11.87 -24.30
C ALA A 126 -8.91 13.13 -24.82
N ASP A 127 -9.65 14.23 -25.01
CA ASP A 127 -9.14 15.52 -25.50
C ASP A 127 -8.71 16.47 -24.37
N SER A 128 -8.91 16.10 -23.10
CA SER A 128 -8.49 16.94 -21.97
C SER A 128 -6.98 16.84 -21.73
N ALA A 129 -6.34 17.99 -21.53
CA ALA A 129 -4.92 18.05 -21.17
C ALA A 129 -4.63 17.24 -19.89
N PRO A 130 -3.47 16.58 -19.79
CA PRO A 130 -3.07 15.90 -18.57
C PRO A 130 -3.02 16.90 -17.41
N THR A 131 -3.62 16.54 -16.28
CA THR A 131 -3.60 17.37 -15.08
C THR A 131 -2.55 16.83 -14.12
N THR A 132 -1.63 17.70 -13.71
CA THR A 132 -0.66 17.38 -12.65
C THR A 132 -1.23 17.85 -11.32
N THR A 133 -1.36 16.93 -10.38
CA THR A 133 -1.74 17.18 -8.99
C THR A 133 -0.50 17.18 -8.14
N GLU A 134 -0.32 18.25 -7.35
CA GLU A 134 0.77 18.39 -6.40
C GLU A 134 0.21 18.72 -5.01
N ALA A 135 0.73 18.07 -3.98
CA ALA A 135 0.31 18.30 -2.60
C ALA A 135 1.52 18.28 -1.64
N PRO A 136 1.58 19.21 -0.67
CA PRO A 136 2.53 19.11 0.44
C PRO A 136 2.32 17.78 1.16
N PHE A 137 3.40 17.06 1.44
CA PHE A 137 3.31 15.72 2.00
C PHE A 137 4.36 15.47 3.08
N GLY A 138 5.63 15.44 2.66
CA GLY A 138 6.75 15.17 3.54
C GLY A 138 7.69 16.35 3.66
N SER A 139 8.81 16.11 4.32
CA SER A 139 9.90 17.07 4.44
C SER A 139 10.88 16.95 3.27
N ILE A 140 11.76 17.94 3.09
CA ILE A 140 12.76 17.93 2.01
C ILE A 140 13.78 16.81 2.17
N ILE A 141 14.16 16.16 1.08
CA ILE A 141 15.10 15.04 1.05
C ILE A 141 16.54 15.58 0.94
N ARG A 142 17.47 14.98 1.68
CA ARG A 142 18.90 15.31 1.73
C ARG A 142 19.76 14.07 1.48
N SER A 143 21.05 14.31 1.28
CA SER A 143 22.03 13.23 1.22
C SER A 143 22.05 12.44 2.54
N GLY A 144 22.06 11.11 2.42
CA GLY A 144 22.00 10.15 3.52
C GLY A 144 20.58 9.68 3.85
N ASP A 145 19.53 10.35 3.34
CA ASP A 145 18.17 9.90 3.58
C ASP A 145 17.86 8.58 2.87
N VAL A 146 17.07 7.76 3.55
CA VAL A 146 16.47 6.54 3.01
C VAL A 146 14.99 6.81 2.78
N ILE A 147 14.57 6.79 1.52
CA ILE A 147 13.19 7.01 1.13
C ILE A 147 12.59 5.69 0.67
N GLY A 148 11.58 5.22 1.38
CA GLY A 148 10.84 4.04 0.98
C GLY A 148 9.49 4.37 0.40
N CYS A 149 9.02 3.50 -0.48
CA CYS A 149 7.72 3.58 -1.12
C CYS A 149 7.05 2.20 -1.06
N GLY A 150 5.82 2.19 -0.57
CA GLY A 150 5.03 0.98 -0.44
C GLY A 150 3.63 1.16 -1.00
N LEU A 151 3.00 0.03 -1.27
CA LEU A 151 1.66 -0.04 -1.82
C LEU A 151 0.80 -0.98 -0.98
N ARG A 152 -0.28 -0.47 -0.39
CA ARG A 152 -1.33 -1.32 0.18
C ARG A 152 -2.23 -1.79 -0.95
N LEU A 153 -2.12 -3.06 -1.34
CA LEU A 153 -2.88 -3.60 -2.48
C LEU A 153 -4.40 -3.57 -2.26
N PRO A 154 -4.94 -3.94 -1.09
CA PRO A 154 -6.39 -3.98 -0.90
C PRO A 154 -7.05 -2.59 -0.98
N SER A 155 -6.42 -1.57 -0.41
CA SER A 155 -6.92 -0.18 -0.44
C SER A 155 -6.42 0.62 -1.65
N ARG A 156 -5.47 0.09 -2.42
CA ARG A 156 -4.79 0.75 -3.55
C ARG A 156 -4.15 2.07 -3.14
N GLU A 157 -3.48 2.05 -2.00
CA GLU A 157 -2.91 3.23 -1.39
C GLU A 157 -1.39 3.18 -1.43
N VAL A 158 -0.79 4.21 -2.03
CA VAL A 158 0.66 4.40 -2.03
C VAL A 158 1.03 5.25 -0.83
N PHE A 159 2.00 4.78 -0.06
CA PHE A 159 2.58 5.50 1.06
C PHE A 159 4.10 5.63 0.88
N PHE A 160 4.69 6.61 1.55
CA PHE A 160 6.12 6.76 1.61
C PHE A 160 6.60 6.68 3.06
N THR A 161 7.88 6.39 3.19
CA THR A 161 8.60 6.34 4.47
C THR A 161 9.89 7.11 4.29
N ARG A 162 10.40 7.67 5.38
CA ARG A 162 11.70 8.33 5.42
C ARG A 162 12.44 7.89 6.66
N ASN A 163 13.66 7.37 6.49
CA ASN A 163 14.54 6.97 7.58
C ASN A 163 13.86 6.06 8.62
N GLY A 164 12.96 5.19 8.17
CA GLY A 164 12.22 4.28 9.04
C GLY A 164 10.90 4.83 9.59
N GLU A 165 10.52 6.06 9.27
CA GLU A 165 9.25 6.65 9.70
C GLU A 165 8.24 6.70 8.56
N ASN A 166 7.05 6.16 8.79
CA ASN A 166 5.93 6.23 7.85
C ASN A 166 5.41 7.67 7.73
N GLN A 167 5.42 8.21 6.51
CA GLN A 167 4.94 9.57 6.20
C GLN A 167 3.43 9.60 5.89
N GLY A 168 2.77 8.43 5.82
CA GLY A 168 1.34 8.31 5.60
C GLY A 168 0.93 8.15 4.14
N LEU A 169 -0.37 8.30 3.90
CA LEU A 169 -1.00 8.13 2.58
C LEU A 169 -0.60 9.27 1.64
N ALA A 170 0.07 8.93 0.53
CA ALA A 170 0.43 9.89 -0.52
C ALA A 170 -0.58 9.90 -1.66
N PHE A 171 -0.95 8.71 -2.16
CA PHE A 171 -1.85 8.59 -3.31
C PHE A 171 -2.84 7.45 -3.12
N ARG A 172 -4.06 7.65 -3.63
CA ARG A 172 -5.02 6.57 -3.87
C ARG A 172 -5.11 6.32 -5.37
N LEU A 173 -4.80 5.10 -5.81
CA LEU A 173 -4.76 4.77 -7.23
C LEU A 173 -6.19 4.66 -7.78
N GLU A 174 -6.47 5.39 -8.86
CA GLU A 174 -7.78 5.35 -9.55
C GLU A 174 -8.02 4.03 -10.29
N SER A 175 -6.94 3.37 -10.71
CA SER A 175 -6.96 2.13 -11.49
C SER A 175 -6.14 1.03 -10.81
N SER A 176 -6.05 -0.14 -11.45
CA SER A 176 -5.24 -1.25 -10.93
C SER A 176 -3.80 -0.81 -10.72
N ALA A 177 -3.20 -1.29 -9.62
CA ALA A 177 -1.79 -1.05 -9.33
C ALA A 177 -0.84 -1.95 -10.16
N GLU A 178 -1.41 -2.86 -10.95
CA GLU A 178 -0.66 -3.73 -11.84
C GLU A 178 0.15 -2.92 -12.87
N GLY A 179 1.39 -3.32 -13.09
CA GLY A 179 2.27 -2.68 -14.07
C GLY A 179 2.89 -1.36 -13.62
N LEU A 180 2.86 -1.07 -12.31
CA LEU A 180 3.66 0.00 -11.71
C LEU A 180 5.03 -0.53 -11.29
N PHE A 181 6.09 0.16 -11.73
CA PHE A 181 7.49 -0.21 -11.51
C PHE A 181 8.11 0.79 -10.53
N PRO A 182 8.87 0.32 -9.52
CA PRO A 182 9.72 1.18 -8.71
C PRO A 182 10.72 1.94 -9.58
N ALA A 183 10.87 3.23 -9.32
CA ALA A 183 11.76 4.09 -10.09
C ALA A 183 12.31 5.25 -9.25
N VAL A 184 13.44 5.76 -9.72
CA VAL A 184 14.04 7.00 -9.22
C VAL A 184 14.35 7.90 -10.41
N GLY A 185 14.01 9.19 -10.27
CA GLY A 185 14.43 10.27 -11.15
C GLY A 185 15.52 11.07 -10.48
N LEU A 186 16.66 11.21 -11.15
CA LEU A 186 17.80 11.95 -10.67
C LEU A 186 17.97 13.22 -11.51
N HIS A 187 18.12 14.37 -10.85
CA HIS A 187 18.31 15.65 -11.53
C HIS A 187 19.40 16.51 -10.84
N GLN A 188 20.32 15.86 -10.12
CA GLN A 188 21.42 16.57 -9.48
C GLN A 188 22.73 15.81 -9.66
N ARG A 189 23.78 16.57 -9.98
CA ARG A 189 25.14 16.07 -10.17
C ARG A 189 25.62 15.34 -8.91
N HIS A 190 26.31 14.22 -9.13
CA HIS A 190 26.94 13.41 -8.09
C HIS A 190 25.96 12.72 -7.13
N VAL A 191 24.64 12.75 -7.40
CA VAL A 191 23.68 11.96 -6.63
C VAL A 191 23.70 10.51 -7.09
N LYS A 192 23.78 9.60 -6.13
CA LYS A 192 23.62 8.15 -6.26
C LYS A 192 22.38 7.71 -5.52
N ALA A 193 21.54 6.94 -6.19
CA ALA A 193 20.43 6.20 -5.60
C ALA A 193 20.79 4.72 -5.49
N THR A 194 20.52 4.09 -4.34
CA THR A 194 20.73 2.65 -4.12
C THR A 194 19.45 2.01 -3.63
N PHE A 195 18.92 1.08 -4.41
CA PHE A 195 17.68 0.38 -4.11
C PHE A 195 17.88 -0.78 -3.14
N ARG A 196 16.91 -0.98 -2.26
CA ARG A 196 16.76 -2.16 -1.40
C ARG A 196 15.36 -2.74 -1.57
N PHE A 197 15.29 -4.06 -1.75
CA PHE A 197 14.03 -4.78 -1.99
C PHE A 197 13.84 -5.88 -0.95
N CYS A 198 12.59 -6.09 -0.53
CA CYS A 198 12.27 -7.12 0.46
C CYS A 198 12.60 -8.51 -0.12
N GLY A 199 13.35 -9.33 0.63
CA GLY A 199 13.62 -10.73 0.27
C GLY A 199 14.91 -11.03 -0.53
N SER A 200 15.78 -10.06 -0.78
CA SER A 200 17.06 -10.30 -1.46
C SER A 200 18.16 -10.87 -0.51
N SER A 201 18.10 -12.18 -0.23
CA SER A 201 19.12 -13.02 0.46
C SER A 201 19.40 -12.74 1.96
N PRO A 202 20.07 -13.65 2.71
CA PRO A 202 19.87 -13.92 4.16
C PRO A 202 20.54 -12.93 5.13
N ARG A 203 20.81 -11.70 4.68
CA ARG A 203 21.21 -10.59 5.54
C ARG A 203 20.32 -9.43 5.16
N ASP A 204 19.25 -9.23 5.93
CA ASP A 204 18.52 -7.95 6.01
C ASP A 204 19.55 -6.83 6.13
N ALA A 205 19.92 -6.25 4.99
CA ALA A 205 20.78 -5.08 4.91
C ALA A 205 19.92 -3.89 5.34
N GLY A 206 19.59 -3.84 6.64
CA GLY A 206 18.90 -2.79 7.36
C GLY A 206 17.91 -2.01 6.52
N PHE A 207 16.75 -2.59 6.26
CA PHE A 207 15.59 -1.76 5.98
C PHE A 207 15.46 -0.76 7.12
N ALA A 208 15.35 0.52 6.79
CA ALA A 208 15.09 1.53 7.81
C ALA A 208 13.68 1.35 8.37
N PHE A 209 12.73 0.96 7.52
CA PHE A 209 11.34 0.71 7.87
C PHE A 209 11.00 -0.78 7.79
N CYS A 210 10.31 -1.32 8.81
CA CYS A 210 9.80 -2.69 8.79
C CYS A 210 8.33 -2.72 8.33
N PRO A 211 8.00 -3.24 7.13
CA PRO A 211 6.62 -3.30 6.66
C PRO A 211 5.71 -4.24 7.46
N ASP A 212 6.28 -5.17 8.24
CA ASP A 212 5.53 -6.20 8.97
C ASP A 212 4.54 -5.58 9.98
N GLU A 213 4.93 -4.50 10.66
CA GLU A 213 4.04 -3.79 11.59
C GLU A 213 2.79 -3.24 10.88
N LEU A 214 2.94 -2.76 9.64
CA LEU A 214 1.83 -2.28 8.83
C LEU A 214 0.92 -3.41 8.36
N VAL A 215 1.50 -4.58 8.07
CA VAL A 215 0.74 -5.79 7.72
C VAL A 215 -0.09 -6.25 8.92
N GLU A 216 0.49 -6.27 10.12
CA GLU A 216 -0.22 -6.63 11.35
C GLU A 216 -1.33 -5.63 11.70
N GLU A 217 -1.09 -4.33 11.53
CA GLU A 217 -2.12 -3.30 11.68
C GLU A 217 -3.28 -3.55 10.71
N GLN A 218 -2.98 -3.76 9.44
CA GLN A 218 -4.01 -4.03 8.43
C GLN A 218 -4.81 -5.30 8.75
N GLN A 219 -4.15 -6.39 9.15
CA GLN A 219 -4.83 -7.63 9.53
C GLN A 219 -5.74 -7.44 10.75
N ARG A 220 -5.32 -6.61 11.72
CA ARG A 220 -6.10 -6.29 12.91
C ARG A 220 -7.36 -5.51 12.55
N ASP A 221 -7.23 -4.50 11.68
CA ASP A 221 -8.35 -3.69 11.23
C ASP A 221 -9.35 -4.50 10.38
N GLU A 222 -8.84 -5.33 9.47
CA GLU A 222 -9.66 -6.26 8.69
C GLU A 222 -10.40 -7.23 9.61
N ARG A 223 -9.72 -7.78 10.63
CA ARG A 223 -10.35 -8.68 11.60
C ARG A 223 -11.42 -7.97 12.43
N ALA A 224 -11.17 -6.74 12.88
CA ALA A 224 -12.15 -5.95 13.61
C ALA A 224 -13.38 -5.63 12.76
N GLN A 225 -13.20 -5.33 11.47
CA GLN A 225 -14.32 -5.13 10.54
C GLN A 225 -15.13 -6.40 10.32
N ILE A 226 -14.48 -7.56 10.20
CA ILE A 226 -15.17 -8.86 10.09
C ILE A 226 -15.97 -9.14 11.36
N ASP A 227 -15.37 -8.97 12.54
CA ASP A 227 -16.03 -9.24 13.81
C ASP A 227 -17.19 -8.25 14.07
N ALA A 228 -17.13 -7.03 13.52
CA ALA A 228 -18.22 -6.05 13.57
C ALA A 228 -19.38 -6.34 12.61
N GLN A 229 -19.20 -7.21 11.61
CA GLN A 229 -20.28 -7.59 10.70
C GLN A 229 -21.28 -8.49 11.42
N HIS A 230 -22.50 -7.98 11.60
CA HIS A 230 -23.58 -8.76 12.18
C HIS A 230 -24.12 -9.76 11.15
N ILE A 231 -23.73 -11.04 11.28
CA ILE A 231 -24.27 -12.12 10.47
C ILE A 231 -25.58 -12.64 11.09
N ASN A 232 -26.66 -12.61 10.32
CA ASN A 232 -27.94 -13.16 10.76
C ASN A 232 -27.81 -14.69 10.96
N ARG A 233 -28.11 -15.17 12.17
CA ARG A 233 -28.05 -16.60 12.53
C ARG A 233 -28.92 -17.46 11.61
N ALA A 234 -30.05 -16.94 11.12
CA ALA A 234 -30.90 -17.65 10.16
C ALA A 234 -30.18 -17.93 8.84
N HIS A 235 -29.37 -16.99 8.34
CA HIS A 235 -28.58 -17.18 7.13
C HIS A 235 -27.48 -18.23 7.32
N VAL A 236 -26.82 -18.25 8.49
CA VAL A 236 -25.82 -19.29 8.82
C VAL A 236 -26.47 -20.67 8.86
N LYS A 237 -27.64 -20.79 9.52
CA LYS A 237 -28.40 -22.04 9.58
C LYS A 237 -28.74 -22.57 8.19
N LEU A 238 -29.26 -21.71 7.31
CA LEU A 238 -29.58 -22.07 5.92
C LEU A 238 -28.34 -22.53 5.14
N LEU A 239 -27.22 -21.83 5.31
CA LEU A 239 -25.97 -22.17 4.61
C LEU A 239 -25.44 -23.55 5.03
N VAL A 240 -25.48 -23.86 6.33
CA VAL A 240 -25.09 -25.16 6.87
C VAL A 240 -26.03 -26.27 6.39
N GLN A 241 -27.34 -26.02 6.38
CA GLN A 241 -28.32 -26.99 5.86
C GLN A 241 -28.08 -27.31 4.38
N GLU A 242 -27.84 -26.29 3.57
CA GLU A 242 -27.60 -26.47 2.14
C GLU A 242 -26.30 -27.22 1.86
N TYR A 243 -25.24 -26.92 2.62
CA TYR A 243 -23.99 -27.68 2.56
C TYR A 243 -24.20 -29.16 2.91
N LEU A 244 -24.83 -29.46 4.06
CA LEU A 244 -25.09 -30.85 4.49
C LEU A 244 -25.94 -31.61 3.47
N ARG A 245 -26.93 -30.94 2.88
CA ARG A 245 -27.78 -31.48 1.79
C ARG A 245 -26.94 -31.80 0.55
N SER A 246 -26.05 -30.88 0.15
CA SER A 246 -25.22 -31.03 -1.06
C SER A 246 -24.19 -32.16 -0.95
N GLN A 247 -23.64 -32.39 0.24
CA GLN A 247 -22.64 -33.42 0.50
C GLN A 247 -23.26 -34.79 0.86
N GLY A 248 -24.59 -34.87 0.96
CA GLY A 248 -25.30 -36.11 1.25
C GLY A 248 -25.28 -36.53 2.73
N TYR A 249 -24.96 -35.62 3.65
CA TYR A 249 -24.96 -35.87 5.10
C TYR A 249 -26.39 -35.84 5.66
N ALA A 250 -27.23 -36.77 5.24
CA ALA A 250 -28.67 -36.79 5.54
C ALA A 250 -28.99 -36.93 7.04
N GLU A 251 -28.25 -37.79 7.76
CA GLU A 251 -28.44 -37.98 9.20
C GLU A 251 -28.05 -36.72 9.98
N THR A 252 -26.90 -36.11 9.66
CA THR A 252 -26.42 -34.87 10.29
C THR A 252 -27.32 -33.68 9.98
N LEU A 253 -27.88 -33.60 8.76
CA LEU A 253 -28.85 -32.56 8.40
C LEU A 253 -30.11 -32.66 9.25
N LYS A 254 -30.59 -33.89 9.50
CA LYS A 254 -31.79 -34.12 10.30
C LYS A 254 -31.57 -33.65 11.74
N THR A 255 -30.51 -34.13 12.40
CA THR A 255 -30.17 -33.73 13.78
C THR A 255 -29.95 -32.23 13.90
N PHE A 256 -29.21 -31.62 12.95
CA PHE A 256 -28.99 -30.18 12.93
C PHE A 256 -30.29 -29.38 12.78
N SER A 257 -31.22 -29.84 11.96
CA SER A 257 -32.52 -29.15 11.76
C SER A 257 -33.46 -29.24 12.96
N GLU A 258 -33.34 -30.31 13.76
CA GLU A 258 -34.11 -30.51 14.99
C GLU A 258 -33.56 -29.59 16.11
N GLU A 259 -32.26 -29.63 16.36
CA GLU A 259 -31.60 -28.74 17.35
C GLU A 259 -31.76 -27.24 16.99
N ALA A 260 -31.73 -26.91 15.70
CA ALA A 260 -31.89 -25.52 15.25
C ALA A 260 -33.29 -24.95 15.53
N LYS A 261 -34.33 -25.80 15.61
CA LYS A 261 -35.70 -25.41 15.96
C LYS A 261 -35.88 -25.27 17.47
N GLU A 262 -35.23 -26.14 18.25
CA GLU A 262 -35.25 -26.05 19.72
C GLU A 262 -34.65 -24.72 20.20
N LEU A 263 -33.52 -24.31 19.62
CA LEU A 263 -32.84 -23.05 19.98
C LEU A 263 -33.61 -21.76 19.60
N ASP A 264 -34.47 -21.81 18.57
CA ASP A 264 -35.32 -20.66 18.23
C ASP A 264 -36.57 -20.58 19.14
N GLY A 265 -37.02 -21.72 19.68
CA GLY A 265 -38.12 -21.78 20.66
C GLY A 265 -37.76 -21.17 22.02
N ASP A 266 -36.53 -21.42 22.51
CA ASP A 266 -36.05 -20.87 23.79
C ASP A 266 -35.78 -19.35 23.73
N ALA A 267 -35.45 -18.81 22.56
CA ALA A 267 -35.17 -17.39 22.37
C ALA A 267 -36.43 -16.51 22.42
N ASP A 268 -37.56 -16.99 21.90
CA ASP A 268 -38.85 -16.32 21.98
C ASP A 268 -39.44 -16.37 23.41
N GLU A 269 -39.16 -17.44 24.17
CA GLU A 269 -39.59 -17.57 25.57
C GLU A 269 -38.81 -16.64 26.52
N ALA A 270 -37.50 -16.47 26.30
CA ALA A 270 -36.67 -15.53 27.07
C ALA A 270 -37.00 -14.05 26.80
N ALA A 271 -37.35 -13.68 25.56
CA ALA A 271 -37.77 -12.32 25.21
C ALA A 271 -39.15 -11.96 25.80
N GLY A 272 -40.06 -12.94 25.94
CA GLY A 272 -41.34 -12.77 26.61
C GLY A 272 -41.20 -12.48 28.11
N LEU A 273 -40.27 -13.16 28.79
CA LEU A 273 -40.02 -13.02 30.23
C LEU A 273 -39.38 -11.67 30.63
N GLU A 274 -38.56 -11.06 29.77
CA GLU A 274 -38.00 -9.71 30.02
C GLU A 274 -39.03 -8.58 29.81
N CYS A 275 -39.98 -8.77 28.89
CA CYS A 275 -41.04 -7.81 28.61
C CYS A 275 -42.09 -7.75 29.75
N GLU A 276 -42.39 -8.89 30.40
CA GLU A 276 -43.28 -8.91 31.57
C GLU A 276 -42.64 -8.29 32.82
N ARG A 277 -41.33 -8.51 33.04
CA ARG A 277 -40.60 -7.96 34.20
C ARG A 277 -40.47 -6.43 34.18
N THR A 278 -40.49 -5.81 33.00
CA THR A 278 -40.42 -4.35 32.84
C THR A 278 -41.79 -3.69 33.00
N ALA A 279 -42.88 -4.40 32.69
CA ALA A 279 -44.25 -3.91 32.87
C ALA A 279 -44.68 -3.84 34.35
N GLU A 280 -44.25 -4.80 35.19
CA GLU A 280 -44.64 -4.85 36.61
C GLU A 280 -44.00 -3.72 37.46
N LYS A 281 -42.90 -3.12 36.99
CA LYS A 281 -42.17 -2.04 37.69
C LYS A 281 -42.72 -0.63 37.40
N ALA A 282 -43.70 -0.49 36.49
CA ALA A 282 -44.18 0.79 35.97
C ALA A 282 -45.59 1.21 36.44
N ALA A 283 -46.13 0.60 37.49
CA ALA A 283 -47.40 1.03 38.08
C ALA A 283 -47.20 2.27 38.99
N PRO A 284 -47.81 3.44 38.70
CA PRO A 284 -47.60 4.66 39.47
C PRO A 284 -48.40 4.64 40.79
N SER A 285 -47.69 4.84 41.89
CA SER A 285 -48.25 5.18 43.21
C SER A 285 -48.85 6.58 43.18
N SER A 286 -50.18 6.68 43.31
CA SER A 286 -50.90 7.94 43.47
C SER A 286 -50.78 8.44 44.92
N TYR A 287 -50.02 9.51 45.15
CA TYR A 287 -50.08 10.28 46.39
C TYR A 287 -50.65 11.68 46.15
N SER A 288 -51.76 11.90 46.85
CA SER A 288 -52.47 13.16 47.10
C SER A 288 -51.59 14.14 47.89
N SER A 289 -51.59 15.42 47.51
CA SER A 289 -50.99 16.51 48.29
C SER A 289 -52.07 17.27 49.07
N PRO A 290 -51.82 17.64 50.33
CA PRO A 290 -52.55 18.71 50.99
C PRO A 290 -51.65 19.90 51.34
N GLY A 291 -52.20 21.11 51.18
CA GLY A 291 -51.86 22.31 51.96
C GLY A 291 -50.66 23.12 51.51
#